data_AF-A0A5J4X504-F1
#
_entry.id   AF-A0A5J4X504-F1
#
_cell.length_a   1.000
_cell.length_b   1.000
_cell.length_c   1.000
_cell.angle_alpha   90.00
_cell.angle_beta   90.00
_cell.angle_gamma   90.00
#
_symmetry.space_group_name_H-M   'P 1'
#
loop_
_entity.id
_entity.type
_entity.pdbx_description
1 polymer ?
#
loop_
_entity_poly.entity_id
_entity_poly.type
_entity_poly.pdbx_seq_one_letter_code
_entity_poly.pdbx_strand_id
1 'polypeptide(L)'
;MTLDLLLISDGTEQHIMYISNVEKLTGVLICPYCNDYVTILSDINKRANEFFNTHVEKCKSSTHEPSILLHDVPMPICPAILSHPITEYLMAYGLMDQFKAQRRFITYDFETLSDQVMKNITDQTTLLSQLSKLSITSTEVHPSNDKSYELVKRYYTLFDELAKDYQEQFENYGLPSNSSFIHLQLAQTFESAEQIYQCMKYDDENIPFDRCVKVLGWNSSRFDIALLWDALDCELWTMGVPIGDLNNTKSITVTHKKSHMKLQFVYAENLFGPMTLNVCVKDYGDKSEHKDVFPYEIINSKNWKEILVKTEPFEYENFKSQLKGGYSIIKDEYDQYLIDFKRFTNWLEYHKYYIINDTEIMVKPLMNLIDTFEQFNIDVLHYISIASCAYATKHYSTYFPSKFNLESDKQTYYSNFDINTGYSNPNPNVKPFILTAVYWKNKCYHYKQQDYKAGRETEKNVIADDYDYYKRLFETSVCSICKAKFTYDNPPSLDRQDNDLPHTKDNCLPACVSYNIAHANRDPKIASLHIKMRQYAIKHNLPMTISDERIYKLLRE
;
A
#
# COMPACT_ATOMS: atom_id res chain seq x y z
N MET A 1 0.06 -4.52 -33.29
CA MET A 1 0.51 -3.14 -33.59
C MET A 1 0.07 -2.29 -32.41
N THR A 2 0.99 -2.02 -31.50
CA THR A 2 0.79 -1.11 -30.38
C THR A 2 0.89 0.31 -30.92
N LEU A 3 -0.08 1.17 -30.62
CA LEU A 3 -0.09 2.58 -31.01
C LEU A 3 0.22 3.40 -29.76
N ASP A 4 1.26 4.22 -29.82
CA ASP A 4 1.58 5.17 -28.76
C ASP A 4 0.64 6.38 -28.89
N LEU A 5 -0.26 6.54 -27.92
CA LEU A 5 -1.27 7.59 -27.91
C LEU A 5 -1.06 8.49 -26.70
N LEU A 6 -1.07 9.80 -26.92
CA LEU A 6 -1.10 10.82 -25.87
C LEU A 6 -2.52 11.36 -25.76
N LEU A 7 -3.09 11.28 -24.57
CA LEU A 7 -4.35 11.95 -24.24
C LEU A 7 -4.03 13.32 -23.65
N ILE A 8 -4.52 14.37 -24.30
CA ILE A 8 -4.45 15.74 -23.80
C ILE A 8 -5.89 16.21 -23.61
N SER A 9 -6.24 16.59 -22.39
CA SER A 9 -7.54 17.19 -22.09
C SER A 9 -7.34 18.68 -21.88
N ASP A 10 -8.18 19.52 -22.49
CA ASP A 10 -8.23 20.96 -22.19
C ASP A 10 -9.31 21.31 -21.15
N GLY A 11 -9.93 20.29 -20.54
CA GLY A 11 -11.06 20.41 -19.62
C GLY A 11 -12.42 20.42 -20.30
N THR A 12 -12.49 20.52 -21.64
CA THR A 12 -13.74 20.46 -22.41
C THR A 12 -13.75 19.38 -23.49
N GLU A 13 -12.61 19.12 -24.13
CA GLU A 13 -12.42 18.09 -25.13
C GLU A 13 -11.18 17.23 -24.80
N GLN A 14 -11.27 15.93 -25.12
CA GLN A 14 -10.12 15.03 -25.08
C GLN A 14 -9.52 14.91 -26.48
N HIS A 15 -8.31 15.40 -26.65
CA HIS A 15 -7.52 15.23 -27.85
C HIS A 15 -6.66 13.97 -27.73
N ILE A 16 -6.83 13.05 -28.67
CA ILE A 16 -5.97 11.88 -28.81
C ILE A 16 -4.93 12.20 -29.89
N MET A 17 -3.70 12.41 -29.47
CA MET A 17 -2.57 12.55 -30.39
C MET A 17 -1.86 11.21 -30.58
N TYR A 18 -1.65 10.84 -31.83
CA TYR A 18 -0.75 9.75 -32.16
C TYR A 18 0.70 10.23 -31.98
N ILE A 19 1.44 9.54 -31.11
CA ILE A 19 2.85 9.80 -30.90
C ILE A 19 3.62 9.04 -31.97
N SER A 20 4.07 9.76 -33.00
CA SER A 20 4.87 9.16 -34.09
C SER A 20 6.27 8.74 -33.65
N ASN A 21 6.79 9.32 -32.56
CA ASN A 21 8.08 8.98 -31.98
C ASN A 21 8.11 9.33 -30.48
N VAL A 22 7.89 8.33 -29.62
CA VAL A 22 7.88 8.49 -28.15
C VAL A 22 9.21 9.01 -27.64
N GLU A 23 10.32 8.55 -28.20
CA GLU A 23 11.66 8.89 -27.73
C GLU A 23 12.01 10.36 -27.94
N LYS A 24 11.58 10.94 -29.07
CA LYS A 24 11.71 12.38 -29.33
C LYS A 24 10.80 13.22 -28.44
N LEU A 25 9.61 12.73 -28.13
CA LEU A 25 8.67 13.44 -27.26
C LEU A 25 9.17 13.50 -25.82
N THR A 26 9.64 12.37 -25.30
CA THR A 26 10.11 12.25 -23.92
C THR A 26 11.56 12.68 -23.73
N GLY A 27 12.33 12.78 -24.82
CA GLY A 27 13.78 12.99 -24.76
C GLY A 27 14.52 11.78 -24.20
N VAL A 28 13.94 10.58 -24.32
CA VAL A 28 14.43 9.35 -23.69
C VAL A 28 14.41 8.20 -24.70
N LEU A 29 15.56 7.56 -24.87
CA LEU A 29 15.72 6.31 -25.63
C LEU A 29 15.37 5.11 -24.74
N ILE A 30 14.52 4.21 -25.25
CA ILE A 30 14.07 3.00 -24.54
C ILE A 30 14.35 1.78 -25.40
N CYS A 31 15.09 0.79 -24.88
CA CYS A 31 15.45 -0.38 -25.66
C CYS A 31 14.18 -1.17 -26.07
N PRO A 32 13.91 -1.38 -27.37
CA PRO A 32 12.63 -1.94 -27.85
C PRO A 32 12.49 -3.45 -27.59
N TYR A 33 13.55 -4.11 -27.11
CA TYR A 33 13.58 -5.55 -26.90
C TYR A 33 13.40 -5.92 -25.42
N CYS A 34 14.05 -5.20 -24.50
CA CYS A 34 13.92 -5.46 -23.06
C CYS A 34 12.97 -4.48 -22.36
N ASN A 35 12.73 -3.30 -22.91
CA ASN A 35 12.00 -2.18 -22.29
C ASN A 35 12.55 -1.71 -20.92
N ASP A 36 13.68 -2.26 -20.45
CA ASP A 36 14.27 -2.00 -19.13
C ASP A 36 15.47 -1.03 -19.19
N TYR A 37 16.15 -0.94 -20.34
CA TYR A 37 17.31 -0.06 -20.49
C TYR A 37 16.90 1.27 -21.12
N VAL A 38 17.09 2.32 -20.33
CA VAL A 38 16.61 3.67 -20.63
C VAL A 38 17.79 4.65 -20.56
N THR A 39 17.87 5.57 -21.52
CA THR A 39 18.90 6.61 -21.56
C THR A 39 18.32 7.91 -22.09
N ILE A 40 18.80 9.05 -21.60
CA ILE A 40 18.38 10.36 -22.12
C ILE A 40 18.93 10.51 -23.54
N LEU A 41 18.04 10.82 -24.49
CA LEU A 41 18.39 11.21 -25.84
C LEU A 41 19.21 12.50 -25.77
N SER A 42 20.53 12.39 -25.95
CA SER A 42 21.41 13.55 -25.87
C SER A 42 21.94 13.94 -27.24
N ASP A 43 21.67 15.18 -27.65
CA ASP A 43 22.29 15.77 -28.85
C ASP A 43 23.77 16.11 -28.63
N ILE A 44 24.18 16.23 -27.37
CA ILE A 44 25.52 16.70 -26.95
C ILE A 44 26.43 15.52 -26.59
N ASN A 45 25.88 14.50 -25.93
CA ASN A 45 26.63 13.33 -25.47
C ASN A 45 26.40 12.11 -26.38
N LYS A 46 27.03 12.13 -27.57
CA LYS A 46 26.96 11.04 -28.54
C LYS A 46 27.33 9.66 -27.97
N ARG A 47 28.18 9.63 -26.95
CA ARG A 47 28.64 8.39 -26.28
C ARG A 47 27.52 7.67 -25.55
N ALA A 48 26.58 8.39 -24.96
CA ALA A 48 25.40 7.79 -24.32
C ALA A 48 24.51 7.08 -25.34
N ASN A 49 24.29 7.69 -26.51
CA ASN A 49 23.54 7.08 -27.61
C ASN A 49 24.26 5.84 -28.18
N GLU A 50 25.60 5.87 -28.26
CA GLU A 50 26.40 4.70 -28.67
C GLU A 50 26.28 3.53 -27.68
N PHE A 51 26.31 3.79 -26.37
CA PHE A 51 26.09 2.75 -25.36
C PHE A 51 24.69 2.17 -25.45
N PHE A 52 23.68 3.01 -25.66
CA PHE A 52 22.32 2.58 -25.89
C PHE A 52 22.20 1.68 -27.14
N ASN A 53 22.73 2.09 -28.28
CA ASN A 53 22.72 1.28 -29.50
C ASN A 53 23.47 -0.04 -29.32
N THR A 54 24.60 -0.03 -28.59
CA THR A 54 25.35 -1.25 -28.26
C THR A 54 24.51 -2.20 -27.39
N HIS A 55 23.74 -1.66 -26.45
CA HIS A 55 22.79 -2.44 -25.66
C HIS A 55 21.67 -3.01 -26.53
N VAL A 56 21.06 -2.22 -27.42
CA VAL A 56 19.97 -2.65 -28.31
C VAL A 56 20.41 -3.80 -29.21
N GLU A 57 21.60 -3.73 -29.82
CA GLU A 57 22.13 -4.80 -30.67
C GLU A 57 22.40 -6.09 -29.88
N LYS A 58 22.90 -5.98 -28.64
CA LYS A 58 23.02 -7.15 -27.75
C LYS A 58 21.66 -7.75 -27.43
N CYS A 59 20.70 -6.91 -27.06
CA CYS A 59 19.34 -7.32 -26.70
C CYS A 59 18.58 -8.00 -27.85
N LYS A 60 18.75 -7.50 -29.08
CA LYS A 60 18.19 -8.09 -30.30
C LYS A 60 18.59 -9.55 -30.51
N SER A 61 19.79 -9.92 -30.05
CA SER A 61 20.34 -11.27 -30.15
C SER A 61 20.01 -12.19 -28.97
N SER A 62 19.44 -11.65 -27.88
CA SER A 62 19.05 -12.42 -26.70
C SER A 62 17.55 -12.73 -26.70
N THR A 63 17.19 -13.97 -26.40
CA THR A 63 15.84 -14.28 -25.92
C THR A 63 15.67 -13.64 -24.55
N HIS A 64 15.00 -12.48 -24.48
CA HIS A 64 14.63 -11.84 -23.23
C HIS A 64 13.62 -12.70 -22.48
N GLU A 65 14.10 -13.67 -21.72
CA GLU A 65 13.36 -14.13 -20.57
C GLU A 65 13.38 -12.98 -19.55
N PRO A 66 12.22 -12.52 -19.05
CA PRO A 66 12.20 -11.58 -17.94
C PRO A 66 13.06 -12.13 -16.81
N SER A 67 14.13 -11.42 -16.46
CA SER A 67 14.99 -11.86 -15.35
C SER A 67 14.17 -11.78 -14.07
N ILE A 68 13.95 -12.92 -13.43
CA ILE A 68 13.24 -12.98 -12.16
C ILE A 68 14.18 -12.47 -11.08
N LEU A 69 13.78 -11.41 -10.39
CA LEU A 69 14.51 -10.92 -9.22
C LEU A 69 14.16 -11.81 -8.02
N LEU A 70 15.02 -12.78 -7.73
CA LEU A 70 14.92 -13.58 -6.51
C LEU A 70 15.75 -12.94 -5.40
N HIS A 71 15.37 -13.19 -4.14
CA HIS A 71 16.24 -12.84 -3.03
C HIS A 71 17.49 -13.73 -3.06
N ASP A 72 18.66 -13.13 -2.81
CA ASP A 72 19.94 -13.87 -2.69
C ASP A 72 19.88 -14.97 -1.62
N VAL A 73 19.01 -14.77 -0.62
CA VAL A 73 18.82 -15.67 0.51
C VAL A 73 17.32 -15.92 0.70
N PRO A 74 16.89 -17.18 0.93
CA PRO A 74 15.50 -17.46 1.29
C PRO A 74 15.08 -16.65 2.53
N MET A 75 13.96 -15.94 2.41
CA MET A 75 13.38 -15.14 3.47
C MET A 75 12.15 -15.85 4.08
N PRO A 76 11.97 -15.80 5.40
CA PRO A 76 10.77 -16.31 6.05
C PRO A 76 9.52 -15.62 5.50
N ILE A 77 8.46 -16.39 5.25
CA ILE A 77 7.17 -15.81 4.83
C ILE A 77 6.36 -15.48 6.08
N CYS A 78 6.33 -14.19 6.44
CA CYS A 78 5.49 -13.65 7.52
C CYS A 78 5.16 -12.16 7.24
N PRO A 79 4.30 -11.86 6.26
CA PRO A 79 4.07 -10.49 5.79
C PRO A 79 3.40 -9.59 6.84
N ALA A 80 2.71 -10.16 7.84
CA ALA A 80 2.19 -9.42 9.00
C ALA A 80 3.30 -8.68 9.77
N ILE A 81 4.52 -9.21 9.76
CA ILE A 81 5.69 -8.59 10.38
C ILE A 81 6.58 -7.98 9.30
N LEU A 82 7.06 -8.79 8.36
CA LEU A 82 8.17 -8.44 7.46
C LEU A 82 7.77 -7.53 6.29
N SER A 83 6.47 -7.32 6.08
CA SER A 83 5.97 -6.39 5.06
C SER A 83 5.31 -5.15 5.66
N HIS A 84 5.27 -5.06 6.99
CA HIS A 84 4.63 -3.97 7.72
C HIS A 84 5.64 -3.22 8.59
N PRO A 85 6.15 -2.04 8.18
CA PRO A 85 7.24 -1.34 8.86
C PRO A 85 7.02 -1.11 10.37
N ILE A 86 5.80 -0.74 10.79
CA ILE A 86 5.47 -0.55 12.22
C ILE A 86 5.63 -1.88 12.97
N THR A 87 4.93 -2.94 12.56
CA THR A 87 4.99 -4.26 13.19
C THR A 87 6.41 -4.82 13.20
N GLU A 88 7.17 -4.65 12.12
CA GLU A 88 8.58 -5.03 12.05
C GLU A 88 9.42 -4.33 13.13
N TYR A 89 9.29 -3.01 13.23
CA TYR A 89 10.00 -2.19 14.22
C TYR A 89 9.58 -2.59 15.64
N LEU A 90 8.29 -2.62 15.93
CA LEU A 90 7.78 -2.98 17.25
C LEU A 90 8.23 -4.39 17.67
N MET A 91 8.23 -5.36 16.75
CA MET A 91 8.70 -6.72 17.02
C MET A 91 10.21 -6.76 17.27
N ALA A 92 11.00 -6.04 16.48
CA ALA A 92 12.45 -5.97 16.63
C ALA A 92 12.87 -5.32 17.96
N TYR A 93 12.09 -4.34 18.43
CA TYR A 93 12.36 -3.60 19.66
C TYR A 93 11.68 -4.19 20.91
N GLY A 94 10.84 -5.21 20.75
CA GLY A 94 10.11 -5.81 21.87
C GLY A 94 8.98 -4.94 22.42
N LEU A 95 8.38 -4.11 21.56
CA LEU A 95 7.34 -3.11 21.87
C LEU A 95 5.98 -3.49 21.28
N MET A 96 5.73 -4.78 21.07
CA MET A 96 4.49 -5.26 20.43
C MET A 96 3.22 -4.97 21.25
N ASP A 97 3.36 -4.66 22.54
CA ASP A 97 2.30 -4.16 23.42
C ASP A 97 1.80 -2.76 23.02
N GLN A 98 2.60 -2.00 22.25
CA GLN A 98 2.23 -0.68 21.73
C GLN A 98 1.57 -0.74 20.34
N PHE A 99 1.40 -1.93 19.76
CA PHE A 99 0.77 -2.05 18.44
C PHE A 99 -0.66 -1.49 18.47
N LYS A 100 -0.95 -0.60 17.53
CA LYS A 100 -2.30 -0.07 17.29
C LYS A 100 -2.59 -0.17 15.80
N ALA A 101 -3.71 -0.79 15.43
CA ALA A 101 -4.12 -0.84 14.02
C ALA A 101 -4.54 0.56 13.54
N GLN A 102 -4.31 0.87 12.27
CA GLN A 102 -4.87 2.07 11.66
C GLN A 102 -6.40 1.97 11.68
N ARG A 103 -7.03 2.96 12.32
CA ARG A 103 -8.50 3.09 12.41
C ARG A 103 -9.06 4.23 11.57
N ARG A 104 -8.16 4.95 10.89
CA ARG A 104 -8.50 6.12 10.13
C ARG A 104 -8.53 5.78 8.66
N PHE A 105 -9.70 5.94 8.10
CA PHE A 105 -9.97 5.85 6.69
C PHE A 105 -11.04 6.89 6.34
N ILE A 106 -11.20 7.12 5.06
CA ILE A 106 -12.24 7.97 4.51
C ILE A 106 -13.07 7.07 3.62
N THR A 107 -14.38 7.08 3.77
CA THR A 107 -15.26 6.46 2.78
C THR A 107 -15.75 7.54 1.83
N TYR A 108 -15.97 7.21 0.57
CA TYR A 108 -16.47 8.17 -0.40
C TYR A 108 -17.38 7.51 -1.42
N ASP A 109 -18.23 8.34 -2.03
CA ASP A 109 -19.13 7.92 -3.09
C ASP A 109 -19.39 9.06 -4.06
N PHE A 110 -19.71 8.69 -5.30
CA PHE A 110 -20.11 9.61 -6.36
C PHE A 110 -21.52 9.31 -6.80
N GLU A 111 -22.27 10.37 -7.06
CA GLU A 111 -23.47 10.27 -7.88
C GLU A 111 -23.26 10.97 -9.20
N THR A 112 -23.91 10.44 -10.24
CA THR A 112 -23.68 10.84 -11.63
C THR A 112 -24.96 11.24 -12.33
N LEU A 113 -24.82 12.12 -13.31
CA LEU A 113 -25.82 12.41 -14.33
C LEU A 113 -25.71 11.36 -15.43
N SER A 114 -26.84 10.89 -15.94
CA SER A 114 -26.90 9.89 -17.01
C SER A 114 -27.48 10.49 -18.30
N ASP A 115 -26.61 10.85 -19.24
CA ASP A 115 -27.02 11.28 -20.57
C ASP A 115 -27.21 10.07 -21.47
N GLN A 116 -28.44 9.78 -21.87
CA GLN A 116 -28.73 8.66 -22.77
C GLN A 116 -28.24 8.98 -24.19
N VAL A 117 -27.40 8.08 -24.74
CA VAL A 117 -26.78 8.26 -26.06
C VAL A 117 -27.24 7.18 -27.04
N MET A 118 -27.39 5.93 -26.60
CA MET A 118 -27.81 4.78 -27.43
C MET A 118 -27.04 4.67 -28.77
N LYS A 119 -25.70 4.73 -28.69
CA LYS A 119 -24.82 4.75 -29.86
C LYS A 119 -24.06 3.44 -30.02
N ASN A 120 -24.19 2.80 -31.18
CA ASN A 120 -23.33 1.67 -31.53
C ASN A 120 -21.91 2.20 -31.79
N ILE A 121 -20.96 1.77 -30.96
CA ILE A 121 -19.53 2.06 -31.09
C ILE A 121 -18.89 1.05 -32.06
N THR A 122 -19.30 -0.21 -31.94
CA THR A 122 -18.94 -1.31 -32.85
C THR A 122 -20.16 -2.19 -33.08
N ASP A 123 -20.06 -3.17 -33.98
CA ASP A 123 -21.11 -4.18 -34.21
C ASP A 123 -21.42 -5.02 -32.95
N GLN A 124 -20.52 -5.00 -31.95
CA GLN A 124 -20.64 -5.76 -30.70
C GLN A 124 -20.72 -4.87 -29.45
N THR A 125 -20.68 -3.54 -29.58
CA THR A 125 -20.62 -2.63 -28.44
C THR A 125 -21.54 -1.44 -28.65
N THR A 126 -22.51 -1.30 -27.75
CA THR A 126 -23.43 -0.16 -27.71
C THR A 126 -23.15 0.66 -26.45
N LEU A 127 -22.88 1.95 -26.64
CA LEU A 127 -22.84 2.94 -25.58
C LEU A 127 -24.29 3.35 -25.24
N LEU A 128 -24.77 2.92 -24.08
CA LEU A 128 -26.14 3.21 -23.63
C LEU A 128 -26.25 4.65 -23.10
N SER A 129 -25.37 5.01 -22.17
CA SER A 129 -25.33 6.34 -21.56
C SER A 129 -23.89 6.82 -21.37
N GLN A 130 -23.75 8.14 -21.31
CA GLN A 130 -22.54 8.84 -20.91
C GLN A 130 -22.77 9.43 -19.52
N LEU A 131 -21.89 9.10 -18.58
CA LEU A 131 -21.99 9.55 -17.21
C LEU A 131 -21.14 10.82 -17.00
N SER A 132 -21.67 11.77 -16.23
CA SER A 132 -20.92 12.93 -15.75
C SER A 132 -21.18 13.17 -14.26
N LYS A 133 -20.32 13.95 -13.61
CA LYS A 133 -20.30 14.13 -12.15
C LYS A 133 -21.52 14.93 -11.70
N LEU A 134 -22.31 14.44 -10.74
CA LEU A 134 -23.39 15.20 -10.09
C LEU A 134 -22.98 15.66 -8.69
N SER A 135 -22.40 14.76 -7.91
CA SER A 135 -21.96 15.04 -6.54
C SER A 135 -20.89 14.07 -6.08
N ILE A 136 -20.10 14.49 -5.09
CA ILE A 136 -19.20 13.64 -4.34
C ILE A 136 -19.51 13.80 -2.85
N THR A 137 -19.41 12.71 -2.13
CA THR A 137 -19.50 12.71 -0.67
C THR A 137 -18.35 11.95 -0.08
N SER A 138 -17.88 12.39 1.08
CA SER A 138 -16.95 11.64 1.90
C SER A 138 -17.37 11.62 3.35
N THR A 139 -17.22 10.48 4.00
CA THR A 139 -17.27 10.36 5.47
C THR A 139 -15.87 10.05 5.98
N GLU A 140 -15.29 11.01 6.68
CA GLU A 140 -13.97 10.90 7.30
C GLU A 140 -14.10 10.37 8.72
N VAL A 141 -13.32 9.34 9.03
CA VAL A 141 -13.28 8.76 10.37
C VAL A 141 -12.13 9.37 11.15
N HIS A 142 -12.45 10.04 12.26
CA HIS A 142 -11.52 10.63 13.20
C HIS A 142 -11.47 9.77 14.48
N PRO A 143 -10.55 8.80 14.58
CA PRO A 143 -10.48 7.93 15.75
C PRO A 143 -9.84 8.62 16.97
N SER A 144 -10.35 8.28 18.14
CA SER A 144 -9.82 8.65 19.46
C SER A 144 -9.00 7.53 20.08
N ASN A 145 -8.22 7.84 21.11
CA ASN A 145 -7.36 6.87 21.81
C ASN A 145 -8.12 5.71 22.48
N ASP A 146 -9.39 5.90 22.81
CA ASP A 146 -10.27 4.90 23.43
C ASP A 146 -11.02 4.03 22.41
N LYS A 147 -10.63 4.08 21.12
CA LYS A 147 -11.29 3.44 19.97
C LYS A 147 -12.68 3.99 19.63
N SER A 148 -13.15 5.04 20.31
CA SER A 148 -14.27 5.83 19.81
C SER A 148 -13.85 6.59 18.54
N TYR A 149 -14.81 7.13 17.81
CA TYR A 149 -14.53 7.92 16.62
C TYR A 149 -15.62 8.96 16.38
N GLU A 150 -15.21 10.07 15.79
CA GLU A 150 -16.10 11.09 15.25
C GLU A 150 -16.14 11.00 13.72
N LEU A 151 -17.29 11.34 13.15
CA LEU A 151 -17.50 11.32 11.70
C LEU A 151 -17.63 12.75 11.19
N VAL A 152 -16.77 13.10 10.24
CA VAL A 152 -16.85 14.37 9.51
C VAL A 152 -17.34 14.07 8.09
N LYS A 153 -18.51 14.61 7.75
CA LYS A 153 -19.18 14.37 6.47
C LYS A 153 -19.03 15.59 5.58
N ARG A 154 -18.53 15.39 4.36
CA ARG A 154 -18.45 16.45 3.34
C ARG A 154 -19.27 16.02 2.14
N TYR A 155 -20.06 16.94 1.62
CA TYR A 155 -20.93 16.74 0.47
C TYR A 155 -20.76 17.94 -0.44
N TYR A 156 -20.47 17.68 -1.71
CA TYR A 156 -20.44 18.68 -2.76
C TYR A 156 -21.22 18.21 -3.98
N THR A 157 -21.84 19.13 -4.67
CA THR A 157 -22.62 18.91 -5.89
C THR A 157 -22.39 20.03 -6.90
N LEU A 158 -22.88 19.84 -8.13
CA LEU A 158 -22.91 20.87 -9.16
C LEU A 158 -23.61 22.18 -8.73
N PHE A 159 -24.51 22.15 -7.73
CA PHE A 159 -25.07 23.39 -7.18
C PHE A 159 -24.01 24.23 -6.45
N ASP A 160 -23.02 23.61 -5.81
CA ASP A 160 -21.97 24.33 -5.10
C ASP A 160 -21.06 25.08 -6.08
N GLU A 161 -20.84 24.54 -7.29
CA GLU A 161 -20.10 25.23 -8.35
C GLU A 161 -20.78 26.51 -8.84
N LEU A 162 -22.07 26.69 -8.53
CA LEU A 162 -22.84 27.89 -8.86
C LEU A 162 -22.88 28.90 -7.71
N ALA A 163 -22.32 28.56 -6.55
CA ALA A 163 -22.33 29.44 -5.38
C ALA A 163 -21.37 30.63 -5.57
N LYS A 164 -21.73 31.78 -4.99
CA LYS A 164 -20.97 33.03 -5.20
C LYS A 164 -19.59 33.02 -4.54
N ASP A 165 -19.46 32.30 -3.44
CA ASP A 165 -18.26 32.13 -2.63
C ASP A 165 -17.38 30.97 -3.11
N TYR A 166 -17.83 30.23 -4.12
CA TYR A 166 -17.15 29.03 -4.59
C TYR A 166 -15.70 29.30 -5.02
N GLN A 167 -15.46 30.42 -5.70
CA GLN A 167 -14.11 30.83 -6.12
C GLN A 167 -13.18 31.13 -4.94
N GLU A 168 -13.70 31.77 -3.89
CA GLU A 168 -12.94 32.12 -2.68
C GLU A 168 -12.45 30.85 -1.96
N GLN A 169 -13.26 29.79 -1.97
CA GLN A 169 -12.88 28.50 -1.39
C GLN A 169 -11.65 27.91 -2.08
N PHE A 170 -11.53 28.01 -3.41
CA PHE A 170 -10.35 27.52 -4.14
C PHE A 170 -9.08 28.31 -3.86
N GLU A 171 -9.18 29.64 -3.77
CA GLU A 171 -8.04 30.52 -3.50
C GLU A 171 -7.40 30.17 -2.15
N ASN A 172 -8.22 29.85 -1.14
CA ASN A 172 -7.74 29.42 0.18
C ASN A 172 -6.89 28.15 0.15
N TYR A 173 -7.15 27.26 -0.81
CA TYR A 173 -6.40 26.01 -0.99
C TYR A 173 -5.34 26.08 -2.10
N GLY A 174 -5.15 27.25 -2.74
CA GLY A 174 -4.21 27.43 -3.84
C GLY A 174 -4.57 26.64 -5.09
N LEU A 175 -5.85 26.37 -5.30
CA LEU A 175 -6.36 25.61 -6.44
C LEU A 175 -6.49 26.48 -7.70
N PRO A 176 -6.31 25.93 -8.91
CA PRO A 176 -6.53 26.64 -10.17
C PRO A 176 -7.96 27.22 -10.28
N SER A 177 -8.13 28.32 -11.00
CA SER A 177 -9.43 29.00 -11.10
C SER A 177 -10.53 28.21 -11.82
N ASN A 178 -10.17 27.19 -12.59
CA ASN A 178 -11.07 26.28 -13.30
C ASN A 178 -11.26 24.94 -12.55
N SER A 179 -10.93 24.89 -11.26
CA SER A 179 -11.09 23.71 -10.43
C SER A 179 -12.56 23.32 -10.28
N SER A 180 -12.81 22.02 -10.20
CA SER A 180 -14.14 21.44 -9.88
C SER A 180 -14.29 21.16 -8.40
N PHE A 181 -15.50 20.79 -7.95
CA PHE A 181 -15.73 20.49 -6.52
C PHE A 181 -14.92 19.29 -6.03
N ILE A 182 -14.49 18.42 -6.95
CA ILE A 182 -13.60 17.29 -6.64
C ILE A 182 -12.21 17.78 -6.21
N HIS A 183 -11.70 18.85 -6.84
CA HIS A 183 -10.42 19.44 -6.44
C HIS A 183 -10.48 19.99 -5.02
N LEU A 184 -11.55 20.71 -4.69
CA LEU A 184 -11.77 21.24 -3.34
C LEU A 184 -11.87 20.11 -2.32
N GLN A 185 -12.68 19.08 -2.63
CA GLN A 185 -12.81 17.90 -1.79
C GLN A 185 -11.45 17.21 -1.58
N LEU A 186 -10.62 17.04 -2.62
CA LEU A 186 -9.28 16.46 -2.50
C LEU A 186 -8.36 17.30 -1.62
N ALA A 187 -8.31 18.62 -1.82
CA ALA A 187 -7.47 19.52 -1.02
C ALA A 187 -7.84 19.47 0.46
N GLN A 188 -9.13 19.52 0.75
CA GLN A 188 -9.68 19.37 2.09
C GLN A 188 -9.40 17.99 2.71
N THR A 189 -9.48 16.94 1.89
CA THR A 189 -9.17 15.58 2.33
C THR A 189 -7.69 15.46 2.70
N PHE A 190 -6.78 16.12 1.98
CA PHE A 190 -5.36 16.19 2.35
C PHE A 190 -5.11 16.98 3.64
N GLU A 191 -5.83 18.08 3.87
CA GLU A 191 -5.73 18.84 5.12
C GLU A 191 -6.18 17.98 6.31
N SER A 192 -7.35 17.35 6.20
CA SER A 192 -7.79 16.35 7.17
C SER A 192 -6.70 15.27 7.33
N ALA A 193 -6.14 14.75 6.22
CA ALA A 193 -5.08 13.74 6.20
C ALA A 193 -3.89 14.12 7.09
N GLU A 194 -3.51 15.39 7.09
CA GLU A 194 -2.41 15.89 7.92
C GLU A 194 -2.78 16.01 9.40
N GLN A 195 -3.96 16.55 9.72
CA GLN A 195 -4.40 16.74 11.11
C GLN A 195 -4.42 15.41 11.88
N ILE A 196 -5.04 14.36 11.32
CA ILE A 196 -5.15 13.09 12.04
C ILE A 196 -3.84 12.30 12.02
N TYR A 197 -2.96 12.50 11.02
CA TYR A 197 -1.61 11.91 11.09
C TYR A 197 -0.87 12.38 12.35
N GLN A 198 -1.01 13.66 12.71
CA GLN A 198 -0.41 14.19 13.94
C GLN A 198 -1.02 13.58 15.21
N CYS A 199 -2.31 13.25 15.20
CA CYS A 199 -2.99 12.63 16.34
C CYS A 199 -2.65 11.13 16.49
N MET A 200 -2.42 10.42 15.38
CA MET A 200 -2.24 8.96 15.39
C MET A 200 -0.79 8.49 15.40
N LYS A 201 0.17 9.34 15.04
CA LYS A 201 1.58 8.96 15.08
C LYS A 201 1.96 8.44 16.47
N TYR A 202 3.03 7.67 16.53
CA TYR A 202 3.59 7.24 17.81
C TYR A 202 4.32 8.42 18.48
N ASP A 203 4.33 8.45 19.80
CA ASP A 203 5.10 9.45 20.56
C ASP A 203 6.61 9.30 20.32
N ASP A 204 7.07 8.06 20.14
CA ASP A 204 8.42 7.77 19.67
C ASP A 204 8.53 7.98 18.15
N GLU A 205 9.22 9.05 17.77
CA GLU A 205 9.46 9.43 16.36
C GLU A 205 10.28 8.39 15.59
N ASN A 206 10.95 7.46 16.27
CA ASN A 206 11.68 6.37 15.61
C ASN A 206 10.76 5.26 15.10
N ILE A 207 9.51 5.16 15.60
CA ILE A 207 8.54 4.18 15.11
C ILE A 207 8.06 4.64 13.72
N PRO A 208 8.31 3.86 12.64
CA PRO A 208 8.01 4.29 11.29
C PRO A 208 6.51 4.34 11.05
N PHE A 209 5.90 5.52 11.00
CA PHE A 209 4.47 5.69 10.76
C PHE A 209 4.20 6.25 9.35
N ASP A 210 3.50 5.49 8.51
CA ASP A 210 3.25 5.87 7.11
C ASP A 210 2.34 7.10 7.02
N ARG A 211 2.72 8.03 6.16
CA ARG A 211 1.93 9.23 5.83
C ARG A 211 0.92 8.90 4.74
N CYS A 212 0.07 7.91 5.01
CA CYS A 212 -0.91 7.43 4.04
C CYS A 212 -2.27 7.19 4.70
N VAL A 213 -3.33 7.68 4.07
CA VAL A 213 -4.72 7.45 4.48
C VAL A 213 -5.45 6.70 3.39
N LYS A 214 -6.20 5.66 3.76
CA LYS A 214 -7.04 4.90 2.82
C LYS A 214 -8.34 5.64 2.55
N VAL A 215 -8.66 5.79 1.27
CA VAL A 215 -9.90 6.38 0.78
C VAL A 215 -10.68 5.29 0.06
N LEU A 216 -11.75 4.82 0.68
CA LEU A 216 -12.47 3.58 0.36
C LEU A 216 -13.81 3.91 -0.30
N GLY A 217 -13.95 3.53 -1.57
CA GLY A 217 -15.21 3.67 -2.31
C GLY A 217 -15.80 2.30 -2.62
N TRP A 218 -17.12 2.17 -2.51
CA TRP A 218 -17.83 0.99 -3.01
C TRP A 218 -18.00 1.12 -4.52
N ASN A 219 -17.85 0.04 -5.29
CA ASN A 219 -17.80 0.05 -6.77
C ASN A 219 -16.75 0.95 -7.44
N SER A 220 -15.75 1.44 -6.69
CA SER A 220 -14.79 2.44 -7.17
C SER A 220 -13.77 1.95 -8.21
N SER A 221 -13.54 0.64 -8.31
CA SER A 221 -12.47 0.10 -9.19
C SER A 221 -12.69 0.35 -10.68
N ARG A 222 -13.93 0.60 -11.09
CA ARG A 222 -14.31 0.85 -12.49
C ARG A 222 -14.84 2.26 -12.72
N PHE A 223 -15.59 2.79 -11.76
CA PHE A 223 -16.41 3.98 -11.96
C PHE A 223 -15.78 5.21 -11.29
N ASP A 224 -15.61 5.17 -9.98
CA ASP A 224 -15.26 6.38 -9.24
C ASP A 224 -13.85 6.89 -9.52
N ILE A 225 -12.89 6.00 -9.71
CA ILE A 225 -11.52 6.40 -10.07
C ILE A 225 -11.50 7.12 -11.42
N ALA A 226 -12.39 6.72 -12.35
CA ALA A 226 -12.51 7.41 -13.63
C ALA A 226 -13.01 8.85 -13.48
N LEU A 227 -13.92 9.10 -12.52
CA LEU A 227 -14.43 10.44 -12.21
C LEU A 227 -13.37 11.31 -11.51
N LEU A 228 -12.38 10.71 -10.87
CA LEU A 228 -11.28 11.42 -10.22
C LEU A 228 -10.22 11.93 -11.21
N TRP A 229 -10.04 11.31 -12.38
CA TRP A 229 -8.90 11.57 -13.26
C TRP A 229 -8.62 13.05 -13.53
N ASP A 230 -9.65 13.82 -13.91
CA ASP A 230 -9.47 15.26 -14.19
C ASP A 230 -8.95 16.03 -12.98
N ALA A 231 -9.32 15.62 -11.76
CA ALA A 231 -8.86 16.26 -10.54
C ALA A 231 -7.51 15.71 -10.05
N LEU A 232 -7.10 14.53 -10.50
CA LEU A 232 -5.77 13.99 -10.21
C LEU A 232 -4.67 14.70 -11.00
N ASP A 233 -5.01 15.30 -12.15
CA ASP A 233 -4.12 16.18 -12.91
C ASP A 233 -4.10 17.59 -12.33
N CYS A 234 -3.37 17.76 -11.22
CA CYS A 234 -3.27 19.04 -10.52
C CYS A 234 -1.82 19.28 -10.08
N GLU A 235 -1.39 20.54 -10.13
CA GLU A 235 -0.03 20.93 -9.73
C GLU A 235 0.28 20.68 -8.25
N LEU A 236 -0.73 20.54 -7.39
CA LEU A 236 -0.57 20.35 -5.94
C LEU A 236 -0.20 18.91 -5.54
N TRP A 237 -0.50 17.91 -6.39
CA TRP A 237 -0.25 16.50 -6.09
C TRP A 237 0.37 15.75 -7.27
N THR A 238 0.92 14.58 -6.97
CA THR A 238 1.41 13.64 -7.97
C THR A 238 0.70 12.32 -7.84
N MET A 239 0.29 11.79 -8.98
CA MET A 239 -0.32 10.49 -9.09
C MET A 239 0.74 9.39 -9.19
N GLY A 240 0.61 8.37 -8.36
CA GLY A 240 1.39 7.14 -8.45
C GLY A 240 0.85 6.22 -9.55
N VAL A 241 1.61 5.17 -9.86
CA VAL A 241 1.17 4.16 -10.83
C VAL A 241 -0.06 3.43 -10.29
N PRO A 242 -1.18 3.40 -11.04
CA PRO A 242 -2.37 2.66 -10.63
C PRO A 242 -2.07 1.17 -10.52
N ILE A 243 -2.62 0.51 -9.50
CA ILE A 243 -2.54 -0.94 -9.32
C ILE A 243 -3.79 -1.56 -9.92
N GLY A 244 -3.62 -2.46 -10.89
CA GLY A 244 -4.72 -3.13 -11.59
C GLY A 244 -4.55 -3.02 -13.09
N ASP A 245 -5.64 -3.22 -13.82
CA ASP A 245 -5.71 -2.93 -15.25
C ASP A 245 -6.52 -1.64 -15.48
N LEU A 246 -6.45 -1.06 -16.69
CA LEU A 246 -7.16 0.19 -17.02
C LEU A 246 -8.67 0.10 -16.80
N ASN A 247 -9.26 -1.10 -16.87
CA ASN A 247 -10.69 -1.32 -16.70
C ASN A 247 -11.07 -1.69 -15.26
N ASN A 248 -10.10 -2.03 -14.41
CA ASN A 248 -10.26 -2.49 -13.04
C ASN A 248 -9.08 -1.98 -12.19
N THR A 249 -9.08 -0.67 -11.90
CA THR A 249 -8.07 -0.08 -11.02
C THR A 249 -8.39 -0.45 -9.58
N LYS A 250 -7.58 -1.31 -8.97
CA LYS A 250 -7.77 -1.75 -7.57
C LYS A 250 -7.36 -0.69 -6.57
N SER A 251 -6.36 0.11 -6.92
CA SER A 251 -5.91 1.23 -6.10
C SER A 251 -5.13 2.25 -6.89
N ILE A 252 -5.22 3.51 -6.47
CA ILE A 252 -4.39 4.60 -6.93
C ILE A 252 -3.90 5.41 -5.72
N THR A 253 -2.61 5.76 -5.72
CA THR A 253 -2.02 6.57 -4.65
C THR A 253 -1.75 7.96 -5.16
N VAL A 254 -2.20 8.97 -4.45
CA VAL A 254 -2.03 10.39 -4.77
C VAL A 254 -1.22 11.01 -3.65
N THR A 255 -0.11 11.66 -3.99
CA THR A 255 0.81 12.25 -3.02
C THR A 255 0.77 13.77 -3.11
N HIS A 256 0.44 14.46 -2.03
CA HIS A 256 0.52 15.91 -1.97
C HIS A 256 1.98 16.35 -2.00
N LYS A 257 2.34 17.23 -2.94
CA LYS A 257 3.76 17.57 -3.22
C LYS A 257 4.43 18.26 -2.04
N LYS A 258 3.70 19.10 -1.29
CA LYS A 258 4.25 19.92 -0.19
C LYS A 258 4.36 19.16 1.13
N SER A 259 3.28 18.47 1.55
CA SER A 259 3.26 17.78 2.86
C SER A 259 3.74 16.33 2.79
N HIS A 260 3.92 15.79 1.57
CA HIS A 260 4.22 14.39 1.29
C HIS A 260 3.17 13.40 1.85
N MET A 261 2.00 13.91 2.24
CA MET A 261 0.87 13.09 2.65
C MET A 261 0.30 12.34 1.45
N LYS A 262 -0.10 11.09 1.65
CA LYS A 262 -0.64 10.23 0.62
C LYS A 262 -2.11 9.91 0.90
N LEU A 263 -2.92 9.99 -0.14
CA LEU A 263 -4.25 9.40 -0.17
C LEU A 263 -4.18 8.19 -1.08
N GLN A 264 -4.50 7.01 -0.55
CA GLN A 264 -4.59 5.81 -1.35
C GLN A 264 -6.06 5.44 -1.53
N PHE A 265 -6.57 5.68 -2.72
CA PHE A 265 -7.89 5.24 -3.12
C PHE A 265 -7.84 3.72 -3.29
N VAL A 266 -8.77 3.02 -2.65
CA VAL A 266 -8.86 1.56 -2.64
C VAL A 266 -10.32 1.16 -2.85
N TYR A 267 -10.51 0.11 -3.63
CA TYR A 267 -11.82 -0.49 -3.81
C TYR A 267 -12.24 -1.29 -2.57
N ALA A 268 -13.27 -0.81 -1.86
CA ALA A 268 -13.68 -1.34 -0.56
C ALA A 268 -14.10 -2.81 -0.61
N GLU A 269 -14.72 -3.26 -1.72
CA GLU A 269 -15.16 -4.65 -1.92
C GLU A 269 -13.99 -5.64 -1.88
N ASN A 270 -12.75 -5.21 -2.15
CA ASN A 270 -11.58 -6.06 -1.99
C ASN A 270 -11.41 -6.54 -0.53
N LEU A 271 -11.92 -5.79 0.47
CA LEU A 271 -11.84 -6.11 1.90
C LEU A 271 -12.98 -7.00 2.41
N PHE A 272 -14.04 -7.20 1.63
CA PHE A 272 -15.18 -8.03 2.03
C PHE A 272 -15.44 -9.20 1.07
N GLY A 273 -14.87 -9.17 -0.13
CA GLY A 273 -15.21 -10.09 -1.21
C GLY A 273 -16.41 -9.59 -2.01
N PRO A 274 -16.76 -10.27 -3.12
CA PRO A 274 -17.73 -9.76 -4.07
C PRO A 274 -19.16 -9.75 -3.51
N MET A 275 -19.67 -8.56 -3.16
CA MET A 275 -21.01 -8.36 -2.59
C MET A 275 -21.49 -6.91 -2.73
N THR A 276 -22.79 -6.69 -2.57
CA THR A 276 -23.35 -5.33 -2.54
C THR A 276 -23.13 -4.67 -1.18
N LEU A 277 -23.09 -3.34 -1.14
CA LEU A 277 -23.01 -2.58 0.10
C LEU A 277 -24.13 -2.96 1.09
N ASN A 278 -25.36 -3.12 0.60
CA ASN A 278 -26.51 -3.53 1.43
C ASN A 278 -26.28 -4.90 2.11
N VAL A 279 -25.72 -5.88 1.39
CA VAL A 279 -25.37 -7.18 1.97
C VAL A 279 -24.23 -7.04 2.98
N CYS A 280 -23.21 -6.24 2.67
CA CYS A 280 -22.10 -5.99 3.58
C CYS A 280 -22.57 -5.37 4.91
N VAL A 281 -23.43 -4.35 4.87
CA VAL A 281 -23.98 -3.71 6.08
C VAL A 281 -24.79 -4.70 6.91
N LYS A 282 -25.58 -5.57 6.27
CA LYS A 282 -26.35 -6.61 6.98
C LYS A 282 -25.48 -7.67 7.65
N ASP A 283 -24.41 -8.09 6.97
CA ASP A 283 -23.55 -9.19 7.43
C ASP A 283 -22.46 -8.73 8.41
N TYR A 284 -21.95 -7.51 8.24
CA TYR A 284 -20.79 -6.99 8.96
C TYR A 284 -21.05 -5.68 9.73
N GLY A 285 -22.17 -4.98 9.48
CA GLY A 285 -22.50 -3.68 10.07
C GLY A 285 -23.49 -3.76 11.23
N ASP A 286 -24.18 -2.65 11.50
CA ASP A 286 -25.31 -2.60 12.43
C ASP A 286 -26.60 -3.04 11.70
N LYS A 287 -27.37 -3.94 12.31
CA LYS A 287 -28.63 -4.44 11.73
C LYS A 287 -29.73 -3.38 11.62
N SER A 288 -29.56 -2.24 12.30
CA SER A 288 -30.48 -1.10 12.21
C SER A 288 -30.19 -0.15 11.05
N GLU A 289 -28.98 -0.21 10.48
CA GLU A 289 -28.60 0.57 9.30
C GLU A 289 -29.16 -0.08 8.03
N HIS A 290 -29.59 0.74 7.09
CA HIS A 290 -30.07 0.27 5.78
C HIS A 290 -29.58 1.21 4.69
N LYS A 291 -29.36 0.63 3.51
CA LYS A 291 -29.09 1.37 2.29
C LYS A 291 -30.40 1.90 1.73
N ASP A 292 -30.44 3.21 1.50
CA ASP A 292 -31.57 3.91 0.88
C ASP A 292 -31.60 3.69 -0.64
N VAL A 293 -32.54 4.33 -1.34
CA VAL A 293 -32.72 4.19 -2.79
C VAL A 293 -32.76 5.53 -3.51
N PHE A 294 -32.14 5.61 -4.68
CA PHE A 294 -32.12 6.83 -5.50
C PHE A 294 -32.23 6.50 -7.01
N PRO A 295 -33.13 7.15 -7.77
CA PRO A 295 -33.31 6.89 -9.19
C PRO A 295 -32.34 7.73 -10.04
N TYR A 296 -31.16 7.17 -10.35
CA TYR A 296 -30.12 7.89 -11.10
C TYR A 296 -30.42 8.04 -12.61
N GLU A 297 -31.23 7.16 -13.22
CA GLU A 297 -31.46 7.19 -14.68
C GLU A 297 -32.35 8.35 -15.17
N ILE A 298 -33.04 9.07 -14.27
CA ILE A 298 -33.93 10.18 -14.65
C ILE A 298 -33.23 11.55 -14.66
N ILE A 299 -32.06 11.64 -14.05
CA ILE A 299 -31.29 12.88 -13.90
C ILE A 299 -30.17 12.91 -14.94
N ASN A 300 -30.13 13.97 -15.75
CA ASN A 300 -29.18 14.14 -16.84
C ASN A 300 -28.65 15.58 -16.92
N SER A 301 -27.70 15.83 -17.81
CA SER A 301 -27.02 17.13 -17.96
C SER A 301 -27.97 18.29 -18.25
N LYS A 302 -29.15 18.02 -18.81
CA LYS A 302 -30.11 19.05 -19.23
C LYS A 302 -31.15 19.38 -18.17
N ASN A 303 -31.48 18.44 -17.29
CA ASN A 303 -32.64 18.56 -16.41
C ASN A 303 -32.31 18.60 -14.91
N TRP A 304 -31.06 18.33 -14.51
CA TRP A 304 -30.70 18.15 -13.10
C TRP A 304 -31.11 19.32 -12.19
N LYS A 305 -30.97 20.57 -12.67
CA LYS A 305 -31.33 21.77 -11.91
C LYS A 305 -32.81 21.83 -11.56
N GLU A 306 -33.66 21.49 -12.53
CA GLU A 306 -35.12 21.54 -12.38
C GLU A 306 -35.64 20.32 -11.63
N ILE A 307 -35.02 19.18 -11.84
CA ILE A 307 -35.37 17.91 -11.19
C ILE A 307 -35.05 17.95 -9.70
N LEU A 308 -33.82 18.32 -9.32
CA LEU A 308 -33.40 18.23 -7.92
C LEU A 308 -34.12 19.21 -6.98
N VAL A 309 -34.80 20.22 -7.51
CA VAL A 309 -35.62 21.17 -6.71
C VAL A 309 -37.09 20.75 -6.59
N LYS A 310 -37.50 19.63 -7.19
CA LYS A 310 -38.88 19.13 -7.07
C LYS A 310 -39.20 18.69 -5.65
N THR A 311 -40.43 18.97 -5.25
CA THR A 311 -40.97 18.71 -3.90
C THR A 311 -41.85 17.46 -3.85
N GLU A 312 -42.35 17.00 -4.99
CA GLU A 312 -43.14 15.76 -5.09
C GLU A 312 -42.20 14.54 -5.04
N PRO A 313 -42.56 13.42 -4.40
CA PRO A 313 -41.71 12.23 -4.38
C PRO A 313 -41.50 11.65 -5.78
N PHE A 314 -40.42 10.90 -5.97
CA PHE A 314 -40.20 10.08 -7.16
C PHE A 314 -41.34 9.08 -7.33
N GLU A 315 -41.78 8.91 -8.57
CA GLU A 315 -42.74 7.87 -8.92
C GLU A 315 -42.03 6.51 -8.98
N TYR A 316 -42.78 5.42 -8.73
CA TYR A 316 -42.22 4.06 -8.79
C TYR A 316 -41.57 3.74 -10.15
N GLU A 317 -42.14 4.28 -11.24
CA GLU A 317 -41.57 4.16 -12.60
C GLU A 317 -40.18 4.79 -12.75
N ASN A 318 -39.83 5.78 -11.92
CA ASN A 318 -38.52 6.40 -11.97
C ASN A 318 -37.39 5.45 -11.55
N PHE A 319 -37.72 4.36 -10.85
CA PHE A 319 -36.75 3.34 -10.45
C PHE A 319 -36.57 2.22 -11.49
N LYS A 320 -37.21 2.31 -12.65
CA LYS A 320 -37.03 1.35 -13.73
C LYS A 320 -35.66 1.51 -14.36
N SER A 321 -34.83 0.47 -14.29
CA SER A 321 -33.49 0.46 -14.87
C SER A 321 -33.51 -0.16 -16.26
N GLN A 322 -32.97 0.56 -17.23
CA GLN A 322 -32.75 0.03 -18.57
C GLN A 322 -31.69 -1.07 -18.57
N LEU A 323 -30.64 -0.92 -17.75
CA LEU A 323 -29.55 -1.89 -17.62
C LEU A 323 -30.04 -3.23 -17.08
N LYS A 324 -30.92 -3.22 -16.08
CA LYS A 324 -31.48 -4.45 -15.50
C LYS A 324 -32.73 -4.96 -16.24
N GLY A 325 -33.31 -4.16 -17.14
CA GLY A 325 -34.56 -4.50 -17.84
C GLY A 325 -35.80 -4.56 -16.93
N GLY A 326 -35.75 -3.92 -15.76
CA GLY A 326 -36.79 -4.00 -14.72
C GLY A 326 -36.60 -2.96 -13.61
N TYR A 327 -37.43 -2.99 -12.56
CA TYR A 327 -37.28 -2.08 -11.42
C TYR A 327 -36.00 -2.41 -10.64
N SER A 328 -35.28 -1.36 -10.26
CA SER A 328 -34.06 -1.46 -9.46
C SER A 328 -34.33 -1.76 -7.98
N ILE A 329 -35.59 -1.57 -7.55
CA ILE A 329 -36.07 -1.73 -6.18
C ILE A 329 -37.38 -2.53 -6.15
N ILE A 330 -37.71 -3.09 -4.99
CA ILE A 330 -39.02 -3.73 -4.74
C ILE A 330 -40.03 -2.75 -4.15
N LYS A 331 -41.31 -3.18 -4.08
CA LYS A 331 -42.41 -2.36 -3.57
C LYS A 331 -42.19 -1.90 -2.13
N ASP A 332 -41.70 -2.78 -1.26
CA ASP A 332 -41.44 -2.45 0.15
C ASP A 332 -40.36 -1.38 0.29
N GLU A 333 -39.30 -1.42 -0.52
CA GLU A 333 -38.24 -0.40 -0.56
C GLU A 333 -38.79 0.96 -1.04
N TYR A 334 -39.70 0.94 -2.02
CA TYR A 334 -40.35 2.17 -2.48
C TYR A 334 -41.29 2.77 -1.44
N ASP A 335 -42.05 1.94 -0.73
CA ASP A 335 -42.96 2.41 0.32
C ASP A 335 -42.15 2.98 1.50
N GLN A 336 -40.98 2.42 1.81
CA GLN A 336 -40.02 2.99 2.76
C GLN A 336 -39.48 4.34 2.28
N TYR A 337 -39.05 4.45 1.01
CA TYR A 337 -38.65 5.72 0.40
C TYR A 337 -39.71 6.81 0.57
N LEU A 338 -40.99 6.50 0.34
CA LEU A 338 -42.08 7.48 0.51
C LEU A 338 -42.26 7.94 1.97
N ILE A 339 -41.91 7.10 2.96
CA ILE A 339 -41.93 7.46 4.37
C ILE A 339 -40.76 8.39 4.69
N ASP A 340 -39.56 8.07 4.21
CA ASP A 340 -38.36 8.84 4.49
C ASP A 340 -38.34 10.17 3.75
N PHE A 341 -38.82 10.22 2.51
CA PHE A 341 -38.89 11.44 1.71
C PHE A 341 -39.70 12.55 2.38
N LYS A 342 -40.71 12.21 3.21
CA LYS A 342 -41.51 13.20 3.96
C LYS A 342 -40.70 14.05 4.93
N ARG A 343 -39.47 13.65 5.27
CA ARG A 343 -38.55 14.40 6.13
C ARG A 343 -37.80 15.50 5.38
N PHE A 344 -37.90 15.54 4.06
CA PHE A 344 -37.14 16.43 3.19
C PHE A 344 -38.07 17.30 2.36
N THR A 345 -37.61 18.50 2.05
CA THR A 345 -38.41 19.49 1.31
C THR A 345 -38.38 19.23 -0.19
N ASN A 346 -37.27 18.71 -0.69
CA ASN A 346 -37.02 18.50 -2.11
C ASN A 346 -36.03 17.36 -2.37
N TRP A 347 -35.84 17.02 -3.64
CA TRP A 347 -34.94 15.94 -4.08
C TRP A 347 -33.48 16.21 -3.76
N LEU A 348 -33.01 17.45 -3.72
CA LEU A 348 -31.64 17.80 -3.37
C LEU A 348 -31.33 17.49 -1.90
N GLU A 349 -32.25 17.81 -0.99
CA GLU A 349 -32.10 17.47 0.44
C GLU A 349 -32.12 15.96 0.66
N TYR A 350 -33.03 15.24 -0.01
CA TYR A 350 -33.05 13.78 0.03
C TYR A 350 -31.78 13.17 -0.58
N HIS A 351 -31.31 13.69 -1.72
CA HIS A 351 -30.08 13.27 -2.39
C HIS A 351 -28.87 13.41 -1.47
N LYS A 352 -28.72 14.57 -0.81
CA LYS A 352 -27.67 14.82 0.17
C LYS A 352 -27.72 13.81 1.32
N TYR A 353 -28.91 13.54 1.87
CA TYR A 353 -29.07 12.53 2.91
C TYR A 353 -28.69 11.12 2.42
N TYR A 354 -29.19 10.74 1.25
CA TYR A 354 -28.96 9.43 0.62
C TYR A 354 -27.47 9.12 0.45
N ILE A 355 -26.73 10.01 -0.20
CA ILE A 355 -25.31 9.76 -0.51
C ILE A 355 -24.44 9.84 0.76
N ILE A 356 -24.81 10.68 1.73
CA ILE A 356 -24.16 10.71 3.04
C ILE A 356 -24.35 9.37 3.74
N ASN A 357 -25.59 8.85 3.77
CA ASN A 357 -25.89 7.55 4.36
C ASN A 357 -25.05 6.44 3.71
N ASP A 358 -24.95 6.40 2.38
CA ASP A 358 -24.14 5.40 1.66
C ASP A 358 -22.65 5.43 2.08
N THR A 359 -22.08 6.62 2.30
CA THR A 359 -20.70 6.71 2.81
C THR A 359 -20.56 6.34 4.28
N GLU A 360 -21.56 6.67 5.10
CA GLU A 360 -21.54 6.46 6.54
C GLU A 360 -21.73 4.99 6.92
N ILE A 361 -22.68 4.29 6.29
CA ILE A 361 -22.96 2.86 6.56
C ILE A 361 -21.78 1.94 6.21
N MET A 362 -20.82 2.41 5.40
CA MET A 362 -19.56 1.68 5.15
C MET A 362 -18.63 1.66 6.38
N VAL A 363 -18.73 2.65 7.27
CA VAL A 363 -17.80 2.83 8.40
C VAL A 363 -17.88 1.66 9.38
N LYS A 364 -19.10 1.25 9.76
CA LYS A 364 -19.29 0.22 10.79
C LYS A 364 -18.75 -1.15 10.37
N PRO A 365 -19.05 -1.69 9.17
CA PRO A 365 -18.41 -2.89 8.63
C PRO A 365 -16.88 -2.82 8.63
N LEU A 366 -16.30 -1.70 8.18
CA LEU A 366 -14.84 -1.51 8.13
C LEU A 366 -14.21 -1.51 9.53
N MET A 367 -14.84 -0.83 10.50
CA MET A 367 -14.40 -0.85 11.89
C MET A 367 -14.46 -2.26 12.50
N ASN A 368 -15.55 -2.98 12.30
CA ASN A 368 -15.71 -4.34 12.80
C ASN A 368 -14.65 -5.28 12.18
N LEU A 369 -14.31 -5.08 10.90
CA LEU A 369 -13.22 -5.80 10.24
C LEU A 369 -11.86 -5.48 10.86
N ILE A 370 -11.55 -4.20 11.09
CA ILE A 370 -10.32 -3.76 11.77
C ILE A 370 -10.22 -4.37 13.17
N ASP A 371 -11.29 -4.32 13.96
CA ASP A 371 -11.36 -4.89 15.31
C ASP A 371 -11.11 -6.40 15.34
N THR A 372 -11.57 -7.11 14.31
CA THR A 372 -11.39 -8.55 14.19
C THR A 372 -9.92 -8.92 13.96
N PHE A 373 -9.22 -8.19 13.10
CA PHE A 373 -7.82 -8.47 12.75
C PHE A 373 -6.80 -7.86 13.71
N GLU A 374 -7.13 -6.77 14.40
CA GLU A 374 -6.27 -6.13 15.38
C GLU A 374 -5.91 -7.10 16.53
N GLN A 375 -6.82 -8.01 16.91
CA GLN A 375 -6.58 -9.06 17.91
C GLN A 375 -5.39 -9.96 17.55
N PHE A 376 -5.05 -10.04 16.27
CA PHE A 376 -3.92 -10.80 15.74
C PHE A 376 -2.72 -9.94 15.39
N ASN A 377 -2.70 -8.67 15.78
CA ASN A 377 -1.71 -7.66 15.42
C ASN A 377 -1.60 -7.44 13.91
N ILE A 378 -2.75 -7.47 13.22
CA ILE A 378 -2.83 -7.29 11.77
C ILE A 378 -3.59 -6.00 11.49
N ASP A 379 -2.91 -5.08 10.82
CA ASP A 379 -3.51 -3.84 10.33
C ASP A 379 -4.21 -4.10 8.99
N VAL A 380 -5.54 -4.07 8.98
CA VAL A 380 -6.35 -4.30 7.77
C VAL A 380 -6.09 -3.23 6.73
N LEU A 381 -5.94 -1.97 7.14
CA LEU A 381 -5.80 -0.84 6.20
C LEU A 381 -4.43 -0.85 5.52
N HIS A 382 -3.42 -1.49 6.10
CA HIS A 382 -2.15 -1.74 5.41
C HIS A 382 -2.34 -2.57 4.13
N TYR A 383 -3.28 -3.51 4.12
CA TYR A 383 -3.53 -4.42 3.00
C TYR A 383 -4.60 -3.88 2.03
N ILE A 384 -4.52 -4.31 0.77
CA ILE A 384 -5.47 -3.90 -0.29
C ILE A 384 -6.68 -4.82 -0.38
N SER A 385 -6.63 -6.00 0.26
CA SER A 385 -7.69 -7.02 0.16
C SER A 385 -7.78 -7.94 1.37
N ILE A 386 -8.95 -8.56 1.56
CA ILE A 386 -9.18 -9.58 2.59
C ILE A 386 -8.31 -10.82 2.39
N ALA A 387 -8.01 -11.17 1.13
CA ALA A 387 -7.13 -12.28 0.80
C ALA A 387 -5.70 -12.04 1.29
N SER A 388 -5.19 -10.80 1.16
CA SER A 388 -3.89 -10.42 1.73
C SER A 388 -3.91 -10.42 3.26
N CYS A 389 -4.99 -9.97 3.89
CA CYS A 389 -5.14 -10.08 5.35
C CYS A 389 -5.13 -11.55 5.79
N ALA A 390 -5.92 -12.41 5.17
CA ALA A 390 -5.97 -13.84 5.47
C ALA A 390 -4.62 -14.54 5.25
N TYR A 391 -3.90 -14.17 4.19
CA TYR A 391 -2.54 -14.65 3.95
C TYR A 391 -1.58 -14.23 5.07
N ALA A 392 -1.64 -12.97 5.49
CA ALA A 392 -0.86 -12.46 6.61
C ALA A 392 -1.21 -13.19 7.92
N THR A 393 -2.50 -13.39 8.22
CA THR A 393 -2.97 -14.14 9.39
C THR A 393 -2.48 -15.58 9.40
N LYS A 394 -2.62 -16.28 8.27
CA LYS A 394 -2.18 -17.67 8.12
C LYS A 394 -0.69 -17.81 8.41
N HIS A 395 0.13 -16.91 7.88
CA HIS A 395 1.56 -16.97 8.12
C HIS A 395 1.91 -16.54 9.54
N TYR A 396 1.25 -15.51 10.08
CA TYR A 396 1.45 -15.08 11.47
C TYR A 396 1.14 -16.19 12.48
N SER A 397 0.09 -16.99 12.26
CA SER A 397 -0.28 -18.10 13.15
C SER A 397 0.76 -19.21 13.23
N THR A 398 1.61 -19.37 12.21
CA THR A 398 2.72 -20.36 12.26
C THR A 398 3.87 -19.92 13.16
N TYR A 399 4.03 -18.62 13.40
CA TYR A 399 5.02 -18.06 14.34
C TYR A 399 4.42 -17.83 15.73
N PHE A 400 3.11 -17.59 15.83
CA PHE A 400 2.44 -17.30 17.12
C PHE A 400 1.20 -18.17 17.33
N PRO A 401 1.31 -19.51 17.32
CA PRO A 401 0.15 -20.40 17.38
C PRO A 401 -0.69 -20.21 18.65
N SER A 402 -0.08 -19.83 19.78
CA SER A 402 -0.81 -19.58 21.03
C SER A 402 -1.86 -18.46 20.93
N LYS A 403 -1.73 -17.53 19.97
CA LYS A 403 -2.72 -16.46 19.73
C LYS A 403 -3.98 -16.96 19.02
N PHE A 404 -3.94 -18.17 18.45
CA PHE A 404 -5.00 -18.73 17.62
C PHE A 404 -5.62 -20.00 18.19
N ASN A 405 -5.18 -20.45 19.37
CA ASN A 405 -5.68 -21.66 20.00
C ASN A 405 -7.00 -21.40 20.73
N LEU A 406 -8.07 -22.08 20.30
CA LEU A 406 -9.25 -22.35 21.12
C LEU A 406 -8.88 -23.44 22.15
N GLU A 407 -9.37 -23.31 23.39
CA GLU A 407 -9.03 -24.19 24.53
C GLU A 407 -9.23 -25.71 24.27
N SER A 408 -9.98 -26.08 23.23
CA SER A 408 -10.34 -27.46 22.88
C SER A 408 -9.29 -28.24 22.07
N ASP A 409 -8.36 -27.59 21.37
CA ASP A 409 -7.42 -28.26 20.47
C ASP A 409 -5.99 -28.21 21.02
N LYS A 410 -5.74 -28.96 22.10
CA LYS A 410 -4.39 -29.20 22.64
C LYS A 410 -3.57 -30.13 21.73
N GLN A 411 -3.41 -29.78 20.46
CA GLN A 411 -2.31 -30.29 19.65
C GLN A 411 -1.03 -29.56 20.08
N THR A 412 0.07 -30.30 20.19
CA THR A 412 1.39 -29.78 20.56
C THR A 412 1.95 -28.96 19.38
N TYR A 413 1.46 -27.74 19.22
CA TYR A 413 2.02 -26.77 18.27
C TYR A 413 3.43 -26.32 18.72
N TYR A 414 4.23 -25.79 17.79
CA TYR A 414 5.52 -25.19 18.11
C TYR A 414 5.36 -24.07 19.15
N SER A 415 6.37 -23.87 20.00
CA SER A 415 6.42 -22.68 20.86
C SER A 415 6.40 -21.42 20.00
N ASN A 416 5.75 -20.35 20.47
CA ASN A 416 5.81 -19.06 19.80
C ASN A 416 7.26 -18.66 19.46
N PHE A 417 7.40 -17.94 18.36
CA PHE A 417 8.61 -17.19 18.08
C PHE A 417 8.85 -16.16 19.20
N ASP A 418 10.07 -16.17 19.72
CA ASP A 418 10.59 -15.29 20.75
C ASP A 418 11.88 -14.67 20.22
N ILE A 419 11.86 -13.35 20.08
CA ILE A 419 13.00 -12.59 19.58
C ILE A 419 14.23 -12.71 20.48
N ASN A 420 14.08 -13.09 21.75
CA ASN A 420 15.19 -13.26 22.69
C ASN A 420 15.82 -14.66 22.62
N THR A 421 15.12 -15.62 22.01
CA THR A 421 15.58 -17.00 21.87
C THR A 421 16.58 -17.16 20.71
N GLY A 422 17.59 -18.01 20.90
CA GLY A 422 18.51 -18.43 19.85
C GLY A 422 17.96 -19.64 19.07
N TYR A 423 17.68 -19.48 17.78
CA TYR A 423 17.14 -20.54 16.91
C TYR A 423 18.19 -21.26 16.07
N SER A 424 19.46 -21.13 16.44
CA SER A 424 20.56 -21.73 15.68
C SER A 424 20.34 -23.21 15.45
N ASN A 425 20.43 -23.61 14.18
CA ASN A 425 20.15 -24.97 13.75
C ASN A 425 21.15 -25.92 14.43
N PRO A 426 20.71 -26.81 15.33
CA PRO A 426 21.56 -27.79 15.94
C PRO A 426 21.67 -28.96 14.96
N ASN A 427 22.26 -28.75 13.77
CA ASN A 427 22.76 -29.92 13.06
C ASN A 427 23.95 -30.42 13.89
N PRO A 428 23.83 -31.56 14.60
CA PRO A 428 24.83 -32.02 15.55
C PRO A 428 26.17 -32.35 14.87
N ASN A 429 26.18 -32.44 13.54
CA ASN A 429 27.38 -32.70 12.73
C ASN A 429 28.09 -31.42 12.27
N VAL A 430 27.54 -30.23 12.52
CA VAL A 430 28.18 -28.97 12.10
C VAL A 430 29.38 -28.69 12.99
N LYS A 431 30.56 -28.75 12.38
CA LYS A 431 31.82 -28.49 13.07
C LYS A 431 31.88 -27.02 13.52
N PRO A 432 32.22 -26.75 14.78
CA PRO A 432 32.52 -25.40 15.24
C PRO A 432 33.60 -24.78 14.35
N PHE A 433 33.49 -23.48 14.11
CA PHE A 433 34.53 -22.75 13.41
C PHE A 433 35.80 -22.73 14.27
N ILE A 434 36.95 -23.05 13.66
CA ILE A 434 38.26 -22.95 14.32
C ILE A 434 39.01 -21.79 13.66
N LEU A 435 39.32 -20.75 14.44
CA LEU A 435 40.03 -19.59 13.92
C LEU A 435 41.47 -19.96 13.57
N THR A 436 41.84 -19.77 12.30
CA THR A 436 43.23 -19.91 11.84
C THR A 436 43.93 -18.55 11.85
N ALA A 437 45.25 -18.54 12.06
CA ALA A 437 46.03 -17.30 12.03
C ALA A 437 45.94 -16.57 10.68
N VAL A 438 45.86 -17.33 9.58
CA VAL A 438 45.68 -16.78 8.22
C VAL A 438 44.32 -16.08 8.09
N TYR A 439 43.24 -16.71 8.54
CA TYR A 439 41.91 -16.10 8.52
C TYR A 439 41.89 -14.80 9.34
N TRP A 440 42.48 -14.82 10.53
CA TRP A 440 42.54 -13.65 11.41
C TRP A 440 43.34 -12.50 10.79
N LYS A 441 44.51 -12.80 10.22
CA LYS A 441 45.34 -11.79 9.53
C LYS A 441 44.60 -11.12 8.38
N ASN A 442 43.87 -11.91 7.59
CA ASN A 442 43.04 -11.37 6.50
C ASN A 442 41.91 -10.48 7.04
N LYS A 443 41.24 -10.87 8.13
CA LYS A 443 40.21 -10.05 8.78
C LYS A 443 40.77 -8.71 9.28
N CYS A 444 41.90 -8.72 9.99
CA CYS A 444 42.55 -7.49 10.46
C CYS A 444 42.87 -6.54 9.29
N TYR A 445 43.37 -7.09 8.18
CA TYR A 445 43.62 -6.30 6.97
C TYR A 445 42.32 -5.67 6.43
N HIS A 446 41.23 -6.43 6.32
CA HIS A 446 39.95 -5.90 5.86
C HIS A 446 39.37 -4.83 6.78
N TYR A 447 39.43 -4.99 8.10
CA TYR A 447 38.97 -3.97 9.05
C TYR A 447 39.76 -2.67 8.90
N LYS A 448 41.10 -2.77 8.80
CA LYS A 448 41.97 -1.61 8.56
C LYS A 448 41.61 -0.87 7.28
N GLN A 449 41.33 -1.60 6.19
CA GLN A 449 40.92 -1.01 4.92
C GLN A 449 39.53 -0.35 5.00
N GLN A 450 38.59 -0.93 5.75
CA GLN A 450 37.27 -0.34 5.96
C GLN A 450 37.37 0.98 6.72
N ASP A 451 38.14 1.01 7.81
CA ASP A 451 38.33 2.22 8.62
C ASP A 451 39.09 3.30 7.86
N TYR A 452 40.14 2.92 7.12
CA TYR A 452 40.85 3.84 6.23
C TYR A 452 39.92 4.49 5.20
N LYS A 453 39.11 3.69 4.50
CA LYS A 453 38.16 4.20 3.48
C LYS A 453 37.11 5.14 4.05
N ALA A 454 36.74 4.95 5.31
CA ALA A 454 35.78 5.79 6.01
C ALA A 454 36.43 6.97 6.77
N GLY A 455 37.75 7.18 6.64
CA GLY A 455 38.46 8.28 7.30
C GLY A 455 38.65 8.13 8.81
N ARG A 456 38.52 6.90 9.36
CA ARG A 456 38.71 6.62 10.79
C ARG A 456 40.18 6.36 11.14
N GLU A 457 40.54 6.56 12.41
CA GLU A 457 41.87 6.23 12.94
C GLU A 457 42.16 4.72 12.74
N THR A 458 43.33 4.34 12.21
CA THR A 458 43.63 2.92 11.93
C THR A 458 44.75 2.31 12.77
N GLU A 459 45.44 3.12 13.57
CA GLU A 459 46.58 2.68 14.38
C GLU A 459 46.18 1.79 15.55
N LYS A 460 44.97 2.01 16.07
CA LYS A 460 44.39 1.26 17.21
C LYS A 460 43.55 0.06 16.80
N ASN A 461 43.51 -0.26 15.50
CA ASN A 461 42.75 -1.41 15.03
C ASN A 461 43.30 -2.71 15.63
N VAL A 462 42.43 -3.72 15.72
CA VAL A 462 42.84 -5.09 16.02
C VAL A 462 43.92 -5.56 15.04
N ILE A 463 44.92 -6.27 15.57
CA ILE A 463 46.10 -6.72 14.82
C ILE A 463 46.25 -8.24 14.84
N ALA A 464 47.15 -8.76 14.00
CA ALA A 464 47.40 -10.20 13.90
C ALA A 464 47.83 -10.82 15.24
N ASP A 465 48.52 -10.06 16.09
CA ASP A 465 48.99 -10.51 17.43
C ASP A 465 47.84 -10.72 18.42
N ASP A 466 46.64 -10.22 18.13
CA ASP A 466 45.43 -10.45 18.95
C ASP A 466 44.82 -11.84 18.74
N TYR A 467 45.46 -12.70 17.94
CA TYR A 467 44.95 -14.01 17.53
C TYR A 467 44.48 -14.88 18.69
N ASP A 468 45.30 -15.06 19.74
CA ASP A 468 44.96 -15.96 20.87
C ASP A 468 43.80 -15.43 21.72
N TYR A 469 43.60 -14.12 21.74
CA TYR A 469 42.44 -13.51 22.38
C TYR A 469 41.17 -13.83 21.58
N TYR A 470 41.16 -13.51 20.27
CA TYR A 470 39.97 -13.70 19.44
C TYR A 470 39.65 -15.16 19.14
N LYS A 471 40.64 -16.05 19.11
CA LYS A 471 40.42 -17.49 19.04
C LYS A 471 39.59 -17.98 20.23
N ARG A 472 40.02 -17.66 21.46
CA ARG A 472 39.27 -18.01 22.68
C ARG A 472 37.90 -17.33 22.73
N LEU A 473 37.82 -16.07 22.30
CA LEU A 473 36.55 -15.34 22.24
C LEU A 473 35.56 -16.07 21.31
N PHE A 474 35.93 -16.37 20.07
CA PHE A 474 35.02 -17.04 19.13
C PHE A 474 34.71 -18.50 19.51
N GLU A 475 35.61 -19.19 20.21
CA GLU A 475 35.36 -20.55 20.72
C GLU A 475 34.31 -20.60 21.84
N THR A 476 34.27 -19.56 22.70
CA THR A 476 33.44 -19.53 23.91
C THR A 476 32.19 -18.66 23.79
N SER A 477 32.18 -17.74 22.81
CA SER A 477 31.07 -16.82 22.59
C SER A 477 30.12 -17.29 21.49
N VAL A 478 29.03 -16.54 21.35
CA VAL A 478 28.10 -16.59 20.24
C VAL A 478 28.07 -15.22 19.58
N CYS A 479 27.53 -15.15 18.37
CA CYS A 479 27.22 -13.87 17.73
C CYS A 479 26.44 -12.98 18.71
N SER A 480 26.94 -11.78 18.98
CA SER A 480 26.34 -10.83 19.92
C SER A 480 24.92 -10.43 19.52
N ILE A 481 24.58 -10.59 18.24
CA ILE A 481 23.34 -10.09 17.66
C ILE A 481 22.33 -11.24 17.46
N CYS A 482 22.64 -12.21 16.59
CA CYS A 482 21.73 -13.34 16.33
C CYS A 482 21.84 -14.49 17.35
N LYS A 483 22.77 -14.40 18.31
CA LYS A 483 23.03 -15.42 19.35
C LYS A 483 23.46 -16.79 18.80
N ALA A 484 23.85 -16.86 17.53
CA ALA A 484 24.30 -18.10 16.90
C ALA A 484 25.76 -18.45 17.19
N LYS A 485 26.03 -19.75 17.31
CA LYS A 485 27.40 -20.27 17.36
C LYS A 485 28.10 -20.06 16.01
N PHE A 486 29.41 -19.89 16.06
CA PHE A 486 30.24 -19.74 14.86
C PHE A 486 30.57 -21.09 14.24
N THR A 487 30.32 -21.21 12.94
CA THR A 487 30.54 -22.43 12.15
C THR A 487 31.23 -22.08 10.83
N TYR A 488 31.66 -23.06 10.04
CA TYR A 488 32.25 -22.77 8.72
C TYR A 488 31.25 -22.14 7.75
N ASP A 489 29.96 -22.49 7.86
CA ASP A 489 28.87 -21.88 7.08
C ASP A 489 28.44 -20.51 7.63
N ASN A 490 28.76 -20.22 8.89
CA ASN A 490 28.46 -18.96 9.56
C ASN A 490 29.69 -18.44 10.33
N PRO A 491 30.75 -18.01 9.62
CA PRO A 491 32.03 -17.71 10.25
C PRO A 491 31.97 -16.41 11.06
N PRO A 492 32.86 -16.25 12.06
CA PRO A 492 32.91 -15.07 12.90
C PRO A 492 33.50 -13.86 12.15
N SER A 493 33.10 -12.69 12.61
CA SER A 493 33.57 -11.37 12.24
C SER A 493 33.51 -10.48 13.48
N LEU A 494 34.04 -9.27 13.37
CA LEU A 494 33.82 -8.21 14.35
C LEU A 494 32.81 -7.23 13.79
N ASP A 495 31.91 -6.80 14.65
CA ASP A 495 30.99 -5.70 14.40
C ASP A 495 31.24 -4.59 15.43
N ARG A 496 31.13 -3.34 14.98
CA ARG A 496 31.44 -2.18 15.81
C ARG A 496 30.20 -1.77 16.59
N GLN A 497 30.40 -1.44 17.87
CA GLN A 497 29.36 -0.90 18.72
C GLN A 497 29.06 0.56 18.33
N ASP A 498 30.12 1.31 18.03
CA ASP A 498 30.04 2.66 17.47
C ASP A 498 30.70 2.68 16.08
N ASN A 499 29.91 3.07 15.07
CA ASN A 499 30.32 3.12 13.67
C ASN A 499 31.26 4.30 13.35
N ASP A 500 31.35 5.29 14.22
CA ASP A 500 32.28 6.42 14.11
C ASP A 500 33.67 6.07 14.67
N LEU A 501 33.73 5.03 15.51
CA LEU A 501 34.98 4.53 16.10
C LEU A 501 35.60 3.39 15.27
N PRO A 502 36.93 3.19 15.35
CA PRO A 502 37.61 2.14 14.62
C PRO A 502 37.40 0.75 15.23
N HIS A 503 37.82 -0.30 14.50
CA HIS A 503 37.75 -1.68 14.98
C HIS A 503 38.77 -1.98 16.07
N THR A 504 38.49 -1.57 17.30
CA THR A 504 39.32 -1.84 18.50
C THR A 504 38.73 -2.98 19.33
N LYS A 505 39.51 -3.51 20.29
CA LYS A 505 39.01 -4.55 21.22
C LYS A 505 37.80 -4.10 22.03
N ASP A 506 37.79 -2.84 22.46
CA ASP A 506 36.73 -2.29 23.31
C ASP A 506 35.49 -1.87 22.51
N ASN A 507 35.66 -1.55 21.22
CA ASN A 507 34.56 -1.12 20.35
C ASN A 507 33.93 -2.29 19.57
N CYS A 508 34.53 -3.49 19.56
CA CYS A 508 34.04 -4.59 18.74
C CYS A 508 33.43 -5.75 19.53
N LEU A 509 32.31 -6.25 19.03
CA LEU A 509 31.68 -7.48 19.50
C LEU A 509 31.78 -8.60 18.45
N PRO A 510 31.81 -9.88 18.88
CA PRO A 510 31.82 -11.00 17.95
C PRO A 510 30.47 -11.10 17.23
N ALA A 511 30.47 -11.01 15.90
CA ALA A 511 29.28 -11.10 15.05
C ALA A 511 29.49 -12.14 13.94
N CYS A 512 28.44 -12.62 13.29
CA CYS A 512 28.58 -13.56 12.18
C CYS A 512 28.66 -12.83 10.83
N VAL A 513 29.44 -13.35 9.88
CA VAL A 513 29.60 -12.71 8.55
C VAL A 513 28.27 -12.53 7.82
N SER A 514 27.38 -13.52 7.94
CA SER A 514 26.03 -13.43 7.37
C SER A 514 25.23 -12.23 7.91
N TYR A 515 25.44 -11.87 9.18
CA TYR A 515 24.85 -10.67 9.76
C TYR A 515 25.52 -9.41 9.20
N ASN A 516 26.85 -9.32 9.22
CA ASN A 516 27.56 -8.13 8.72
C ASN A 516 27.22 -7.78 7.26
N ILE A 517 26.88 -8.79 6.43
CA ILE A 517 26.42 -8.58 5.05
C ILE A 517 24.97 -8.05 5.03
N ALA A 518 24.07 -8.65 5.81
CA ALA A 518 22.68 -8.19 5.92
C ALA A 518 22.53 -6.82 6.60
N HIS A 519 23.54 -6.42 7.38
CA HIS A 519 23.61 -5.21 8.21
C HIS A 519 24.04 -3.95 7.46
N ALA A 520 24.60 -4.04 6.25
CA ALA A 520 25.12 -2.89 5.52
C ALA A 520 24.01 -1.83 5.28
N ASN A 521 23.94 -0.83 6.17
CA ASN A 521 22.98 0.28 6.24
C ASN A 521 21.56 -0.01 6.79
N ARG A 522 21.37 -1.04 7.64
CA ARG A 522 20.05 -1.36 8.24
C ARG A 522 20.07 -1.33 9.77
N ASP A 523 18.92 -1.04 10.38
CA ASP A 523 18.73 -1.07 11.85
C ASP A 523 19.18 -2.42 12.44
N PRO A 524 20.05 -2.44 13.47
CA PRO A 524 20.62 -3.67 14.01
C PRO A 524 19.60 -4.66 14.56
N LYS A 525 18.52 -4.17 15.18
CA LYS A 525 17.46 -4.99 15.76
C LYS A 525 16.56 -5.55 14.67
N ILE A 526 16.24 -4.77 13.65
CA ILE A 526 15.47 -5.25 12.48
C ILE A 526 16.26 -6.35 11.74
N ALA A 527 17.56 -6.15 11.52
CA ALA A 527 18.42 -7.18 10.94
C ALA A 527 18.46 -8.45 11.82
N SER A 528 18.52 -8.28 13.15
CA SER A 528 18.43 -9.42 14.08
C SER A 528 17.09 -10.16 13.97
N LEU A 529 15.97 -9.45 13.83
CA LEU A 529 14.64 -10.03 13.67
C LEU A 529 14.58 -10.91 12.42
N HIS A 530 15.02 -10.39 11.27
CA HIS A 530 15.04 -11.15 10.00
C HIS A 530 15.81 -12.46 10.12
N ILE A 531 17.01 -12.41 10.73
CA ILE A 531 17.84 -13.62 10.90
C ILE A 531 17.18 -14.61 11.85
N LYS A 532 16.63 -14.16 12.97
CA LYS A 532 16.01 -15.05 13.95
C LYS A 532 14.73 -15.68 13.40
N MET A 533 13.89 -14.92 12.70
CA MET A 533 12.71 -15.48 12.01
C MET A 533 13.10 -16.48 10.93
N ARG A 534 14.19 -16.22 10.19
CA ARG A 534 14.73 -17.18 9.21
C ARG A 534 15.20 -18.47 9.88
N GLN A 535 15.94 -18.37 10.99
CA GLN A 535 16.42 -19.54 11.73
C GLN A 535 15.25 -20.33 12.34
N TYR A 536 14.25 -19.65 12.88
CA TYR A 536 13.01 -20.27 13.35
C TYR A 536 12.31 -21.02 12.21
N ALA A 537 12.13 -20.38 11.05
CA ALA A 537 11.53 -21.01 9.87
C ALA A 537 12.28 -22.28 9.45
N ILE A 538 13.61 -22.24 9.39
CA ILE A 538 14.44 -23.41 9.06
C ILE A 538 14.27 -24.52 10.11
N LYS A 539 14.35 -24.18 11.41
CA LYS A 539 14.23 -25.15 12.50
C LYS A 539 12.87 -25.87 12.51
N HIS A 540 11.83 -25.17 12.10
CA HIS A 540 10.44 -25.66 12.12
C HIS A 540 9.92 -26.05 10.74
N ASN A 541 10.77 -26.08 9.71
CA ASN A 541 10.42 -26.38 8.32
C ASN A 541 9.25 -25.52 7.78
N LEU A 542 9.24 -24.22 8.12
CA LEU A 542 8.23 -23.29 7.65
C LEU A 542 8.52 -22.79 6.23
N PRO A 543 7.48 -22.37 5.48
CA PRO A 543 7.65 -21.82 4.13
C PRO A 543 8.55 -20.58 4.09
N MET A 544 9.39 -20.52 3.07
CA MET A 544 10.33 -19.43 2.79
C MET A 544 10.27 -19.05 1.31
N THR A 545 10.73 -17.85 0.96
CA THR A 545 10.85 -17.42 -0.44
C THR A 545 11.86 -18.27 -1.20
N ILE A 546 11.61 -18.47 -2.49
CA ILE A 546 12.54 -19.16 -3.39
C ILE A 546 13.70 -18.22 -3.70
N SER A 547 14.93 -18.74 -3.64
CA SER A 547 16.16 -18.02 -4.00
C SER A 547 16.93 -18.68 -5.15
N ASP A 548 16.50 -19.86 -5.62
CA ASP A 548 17.13 -20.60 -6.72
C ASP A 548 16.21 -20.55 -7.96
N GLU A 549 16.71 -19.96 -9.04
CA GLU A 549 15.98 -19.79 -10.29
C GLU A 549 15.55 -21.13 -10.91
N ARG A 550 16.34 -22.19 -10.73
CA ARG A 550 16.01 -23.53 -11.25
C ARG A 550 14.83 -24.11 -10.49
N ILE A 551 14.80 -23.95 -9.17
CA ILE A 551 13.65 -24.37 -8.35
C ILE A 551 12.41 -23.58 -8.74
N TYR A 552 12.54 -22.27 -8.95
CA TYR A 552 11.43 -21.45 -9.43
C TYR A 552 10.90 -21.94 -10.78
N LYS A 553 11.79 -22.20 -11.76
CA LYS A 553 11.41 -22.69 -13.09
C LYS A 553 10.72 -24.05 -13.00
N LEU A 554 11.25 -24.98 -12.19
CA LEU A 554 10.66 -26.31 -11.96
C LEU A 554 9.25 -26.25 -11.37
N LEU A 555 8.97 -25.31 -10.47
CA LEU A 555 7.65 -25.17 -9.84
C LEU A 555 6.61 -24.47 -10.74
N ARG A 556 7.05 -23.86 -11.84
CA ARG A 556 6.17 -23.16 -12.79
C ARG A 556 5.73 -24.04 -13.95
N GLU A 557 6.55 -25.03 -14.31
CA GLU A 557 6.19 -26.15 -15.20
C GLU A 557 5.18 -27.08 -14.52
#